data_AF-M0NID1-F1
#
_entry.id   AF-M0NID1-F1
#
_cell.length_a   1.000
_cell.length_b   1.000
_cell.length_c   1.000
_cell.angle_alpha   90.00
_cell.angle_beta   90.00
_cell.angle_gamma   90.00
#
_symmetry.space_group_name_H-M   'P 1'
#
loop_
_entity.id
_entity.type
_entity.pdbx_description
1 polymer ?
#
loop_
_entity_poly.entity_id
_entity_poly.type
_entity_poly.pdbx_seq_one_letter_code
_entity_poly.pdbx_strand_id
1 'polypeptide(L)'
;MMTDAVEVTETVVDGTPDRPVESNHSERVENAIVAISRDAERLKRREVEKAISKFEAYGDLADGQHETVETMAEAIVGHLLAVPMATLREADEREAVDVALRLFGSRSETNERCSAFAEVTDDN
;
A
#
# COMPACT_ATOMS: atom_id res chain seq x y z
N MET A 1 58.27 -31.57 -15.36
CA MET A 1 57.90 -31.69 -16.78
C MET A 1 56.99 -32.91 -16.86
N MET A 2 55.69 -32.87 -17.11
CA MET A 2 54.81 -31.93 -17.83
C MET A 2 53.51 -31.68 -17.03
N THR A 3 52.90 -30.55 -17.35
CA THR A 3 51.75 -29.86 -16.76
C THR A 3 50.38 -30.38 -17.26
N ASP A 4 49.36 -30.01 -16.49
CA ASP A 4 47.96 -29.74 -16.86
C ASP A 4 47.01 -30.89 -17.24
N ALA A 5 45.97 -31.03 -16.41
CA ALA A 5 44.59 -30.72 -16.82
C ALA A 5 43.73 -30.58 -15.56
N VAL A 6 43.66 -29.35 -15.03
CA VAL A 6 42.55 -28.96 -14.14
C VAL A 6 41.36 -28.70 -15.06
N GLU A 7 40.34 -29.54 -14.95
CA GLU A 7 39.05 -29.33 -15.61
C GLU A 7 38.37 -28.12 -14.93
N VAL A 8 38.55 -26.95 -15.52
CA VAL A 8 37.80 -25.74 -15.16
C VAL A 8 36.40 -25.92 -15.71
N THR A 9 35.45 -26.20 -14.83
CA THR A 9 34.03 -26.10 -15.15
C THR A 9 33.71 -24.61 -15.33
N GLU A 10 33.72 -24.15 -16.57
CA GLU A 10 33.17 -22.85 -16.93
C GLU A 10 31.68 -22.86 -16.59
N THR A 11 31.31 -22.11 -15.56
CA THR A 11 29.93 -21.76 -15.26
C THR A 11 29.41 -20.88 -16.39
N VAL A 12 28.81 -21.50 -17.40
CA VAL A 12 27.91 -20.80 -18.30
C VAL A 12 26.67 -20.48 -17.48
N VAL A 13 26.61 -19.25 -16.97
CA VAL A 13 25.34 -18.63 -16.57
C VAL A 13 24.58 -18.42 -17.87
N ASP A 14 23.83 -19.44 -18.29
CA ASP A 14 22.90 -19.33 -19.39
C ASP A 14 21.82 -18.33 -18.99
N GLY A 15 21.62 -17.35 -19.88
CA GLY A 15 20.87 -16.14 -19.61
C GLY A 15 19.46 -16.45 -19.16
N THR A 16 19.00 -15.75 -18.12
CA THR A 16 17.58 -15.66 -17.84
C THR A 16 16.90 -15.13 -19.09
N PRO A 17 15.96 -15.85 -19.72
CA PRO A 17 15.28 -15.34 -20.90
C PRO A 17 14.56 -14.06 -20.51
N ASP A 18 14.86 -13.02 -21.28
CA ASP A 18 14.22 -11.70 -21.31
C ASP A 18 12.72 -11.92 -21.55
N ARG A 19 11.98 -12.19 -20.47
CA ARG A 19 10.52 -12.23 -20.52
C ARG A 19 10.08 -10.77 -20.67
N PRO A 20 9.08 -10.44 -21.52
CA PRO A 20 8.60 -9.08 -21.64
C PRO A 20 8.06 -8.63 -20.27
N VAL A 21 8.85 -7.86 -19.52
CA VAL A 21 8.55 -7.42 -18.15
C VAL A 21 7.52 -6.29 -18.13
N GLU A 22 7.30 -5.65 -19.27
CA GLU A 22 6.45 -4.48 -19.43
C GLU A 22 4.98 -4.74 -19.05
N SER A 23 4.44 -5.91 -19.38
CA SER A 23 3.05 -6.27 -19.02
C SER A 23 2.87 -6.60 -17.54
N ASN A 24 3.94 -6.82 -16.78
CA ASN A 24 3.88 -7.09 -15.35
C ASN A 24 4.04 -5.80 -14.52
N HIS A 25 4.84 -4.83 -14.97
CA HIS A 25 5.13 -3.62 -14.20
C HIS A 25 3.96 -2.64 -14.13
N SER A 26 3.36 -2.32 -15.28
CA SER A 26 2.21 -1.41 -15.34
C SER A 26 1.02 -1.93 -14.53
N GLU A 27 0.74 -3.24 -14.62
CA GLU A 27 -0.30 -3.89 -13.83
C GLU A 27 -0.01 -3.80 -12.32
N ARG A 28 1.25 -3.95 -11.91
CA ARG A 28 1.65 -3.82 -10.50
C ARG A 28 1.53 -2.41 -9.98
N VAL A 29 1.91 -1.41 -10.77
CA VAL A 29 1.74 0.01 -10.45
C VAL A 29 0.25 0.32 -10.26
N GLU A 30 -0.60 -0.13 -11.17
CA GLU A 30 -2.05 0.10 -11.06
C GLU A 30 -2.65 -0.60 -9.83
N ASN A 31 -2.25 -1.85 -9.57
CA ASN A 31 -2.66 -2.57 -8.36
C ASN A 31 -2.22 -1.84 -7.08
N ALA A 32 -1.02 -1.23 -7.07
CA ALA A 32 -0.55 -0.42 -5.96
C ALA A 32 -1.45 0.81 -5.75
N ILE A 33 -1.76 1.54 -6.82
CA ILE A 33 -2.61 2.74 -6.78
C ILE A 33 -4.01 2.38 -6.27
N VAL A 34 -4.59 1.28 -6.73
CA VAL A 34 -5.90 0.78 -6.27
C VAL A 34 -5.86 0.43 -4.78
N ALA A 35 -4.83 -0.29 -4.33
CA ALA A 35 -4.68 -0.69 -2.94
C ALA A 35 -4.58 0.53 -2.01
N ILE A 36 -3.76 1.52 -2.37
CA ILE A 36 -3.54 2.74 -1.58
C ILE A 36 -4.80 3.59 -1.54
N SER A 37 -5.48 3.78 -2.67
CA SER A 37 -6.76 4.50 -2.74
C SER A 37 -7.81 3.88 -1.83
N ARG A 38 -7.93 2.54 -1.85
CA ARG A 38 -8.85 1.81 -1.00
C ARG A 38 -8.51 1.95 0.49
N ASP A 39 -7.22 1.91 0.83
CA ASP A 39 -6.76 2.10 2.21
C ASP A 39 -7.09 3.48 2.74
N ALA A 40 -6.81 4.50 1.92
CA ALA A 40 -7.08 5.89 2.25
C ALA A 40 -8.58 6.16 2.41
N GLU A 41 -9.42 5.61 1.52
CA GLU A 41 -10.88 5.73 1.59
C GLU A 41 -11.45 5.07 2.86
N ARG A 42 -10.92 3.91 3.26
CA ARG A 42 -11.30 3.25 4.52
C ARG A 42 -10.91 4.10 5.72
N LEU A 43 -9.71 4.68 5.72
CA LEU A 43 -9.24 5.54 6.80
C LEU A 43 -10.07 6.83 6.89
N LYS A 44 -10.35 7.46 5.75
CA LYS A 44 -11.19 8.66 5.62
C LYS A 44 -12.53 8.42 6.29
N ARG A 45 -13.23 7.36 5.89
CA ARG A 45 -14.55 7.01 6.45
C ARG A 45 -14.51 6.83 7.96
N ARG A 46 -13.54 6.06 8.48
CA ARG A 46 -13.38 5.84 9.92
C ARG A 46 -13.16 7.15 10.68
N GLU A 47 -12.31 8.04 10.17
CA GLU A 47 -12.00 9.30 10.85
C GLU A 47 -13.15 10.33 10.72
N VAL A 48 -13.87 10.37 9.59
CA VAL A 48 -15.06 11.21 9.44
C VAL A 48 -16.18 10.73 10.37
N GLU A 49 -16.48 9.43 10.41
CA GLU A 49 -17.45 8.85 11.36
C GLU A 49 -17.09 9.23 12.80
N LYS A 50 -15.82 9.07 13.18
CA LYS A 50 -15.33 9.45 14.51
C LYS A 50 -15.45 10.96 14.78
N ALA A 51 -15.20 11.81 13.79
CA ALA A 51 -15.34 13.25 13.94
C ALA A 51 -16.81 13.64 14.14
N ILE A 52 -17.70 13.10 13.31
CA ILE A 52 -19.15 13.28 13.41
C ILE A 52 -19.67 12.85 14.78
N SER A 53 -19.36 11.61 15.21
CA SER A 53 -19.82 11.11 16.52
C SER A 53 -19.33 11.97 17.70
N LYS A 54 -18.14 12.56 17.58
CA LYS A 54 -17.65 13.51 18.60
C LYS A 54 -18.43 14.81 18.59
N PHE A 55 -18.76 15.35 17.42
CA PHE A 55 -19.54 16.57 17.32
C PHE A 55 -20.96 16.37 17.84
N GLU A 56 -21.62 15.27 17.47
CA GLU A 56 -22.95 14.88 17.98
C GLU A 56 -22.99 14.80 19.51
N ALA A 57 -21.89 14.39 20.16
CA ALA A 57 -21.79 14.38 21.62
C ALA A 57 -21.76 15.78 22.27
N TYR A 58 -21.41 16.84 21.52
CA TYR A 58 -21.43 18.23 21.98
C TYR A 58 -22.65 19.01 21.47
N GLY A 59 -23.50 18.40 20.63
CA GLY A 59 -24.70 18.97 20.05
C GLY A 59 -24.93 18.48 18.62
N ASP A 60 -26.11 18.73 18.06
CA ASP A 60 -26.42 18.31 16.69
C ASP A 60 -25.56 19.07 15.67
N LEU A 61 -25.02 18.34 14.69
CA LEU A 61 -24.47 18.92 13.47
C LEU A 61 -25.61 19.15 12.48
N ALA A 62 -25.64 20.33 11.86
CA ALA A 62 -26.49 20.52 10.68
C ALA A 62 -25.94 19.72 9.50
N ASP A 63 -26.81 19.24 8.60
CA ASP A 63 -26.43 18.46 7.41
C ASP A 63 -25.30 19.11 6.59
N GLY A 64 -25.32 20.44 6.45
CA GLY A 64 -24.26 21.17 5.73
C GLY A 64 -22.88 21.10 6.39
N GLN A 65 -22.82 20.90 7.71
CA GLN A 65 -21.54 20.71 8.43
C GLN A 65 -21.02 19.28 8.25
N HIS A 66 -21.89 18.27 8.21
CA HIS A 66 -21.49 16.91 7.82
C HIS A 66 -20.87 16.90 6.42
N GLU A 67 -21.54 17.51 5.45
CA GLU A 67 -21.04 17.63 4.07
C GLU A 67 -19.70 18.38 4.00
N THR A 68 -19.54 19.42 4.82
CA THR A 68 -18.27 20.18 4.91
C THR A 68 -17.14 19.29 5.43
N VAL A 69 -17.38 18.49 6.46
CA VAL A 69 -16.38 17.57 7.03
C VAL A 69 -15.99 16.51 6.00
N GLU A 70 -16.97 15.93 5.30
CA GLU A 70 -16.72 14.92 4.26
C GLU A 70 -15.90 15.53 3.10
N THR A 71 -16.30 16.71 2.62
CA THR A 71 -15.59 17.42 1.53
C THR A 71 -14.16 17.78 1.93
N MET A 72 -13.96 18.23 3.17
CA MET A 72 -12.63 18.52 3.70
C MET A 72 -11.76 17.26 3.77
N ALA A 73 -12.33 16.15 4.25
CA ALA A 73 -11.63 14.88 4.33
C ALA A 73 -11.23 14.36 2.94
N GLU A 74 -12.13 14.47 1.96
CA GLU A 74 -11.86 14.12 0.56
C GLU A 74 -10.72 14.96 -0.02
N ALA A 75 -10.75 16.28 0.19
CA ALA A 75 -9.70 17.18 -0.30
C ALA A 75 -8.32 16.86 0.32
N ILE A 76 -8.27 16.54 1.62
CA ILE A 76 -7.05 16.15 2.31
C ILE A 76 -6.50 14.83 1.75
N VAL A 77 -7.36 13.82 1.58
CA VAL A 77 -6.95 12.54 1.01
C VAL A 77 -6.43 12.71 -0.42
N GLY A 78 -7.15 13.47 -1.25
CA GLY A 78 -6.72 13.77 -2.61
C GLY A 78 -5.35 14.44 -2.64
N HIS A 79 -5.12 15.44 -1.78
CA HIS A 79 -3.83 16.12 -1.68
C HIS A 79 -2.71 15.18 -1.20
N LEU A 80 -2.96 14.35 -0.20
CA LEU A 80 -1.97 13.42 0.35
C LEU A 80 -1.58 12.32 -0.65
N LEU A 81 -2.53 11.86 -1.47
CA LEU A 81 -2.30 10.79 -2.45
C LEU A 81 -1.72 11.29 -3.77
N ALA A 82 -1.85 12.58 -4.09
CA ALA A 82 -1.38 13.13 -5.35
C ALA A 82 0.10 12.82 -5.63
N VAL A 83 0.97 13.07 -4.64
CA VAL A 83 2.43 12.86 -4.80
C VAL A 83 2.78 11.37 -4.88
N PRO A 84 2.37 10.49 -3.94
CA PRO A 84 2.69 9.06 -4.02
C PRO A 84 2.19 8.38 -5.29
N MET A 85 0.99 8.76 -5.78
CA MET A 85 0.44 8.19 -7.02
C MET A 85 1.19 8.67 -8.26
N ALA A 86 1.67 9.91 -8.29
CA ALA A 86 2.53 10.40 -9.37
C ALA A 86 3.87 9.65 -9.36
N THR A 87 4.52 9.54 -8.19
CA THR A 87 5.78 8.81 -8.02
C THR A 87 5.68 7.34 -8.43
N LEU A 88 4.57 6.66 -8.11
CA LEU A 88 4.35 5.27 -8.54
C LEU A 88 4.23 5.13 -10.07
N ARG A 89 3.61 6.10 -10.73
CA ARG A 89 3.43 6.09 -12.20
C ARG A 89 4.73 6.40 -12.95
N GLU A 90 5.62 7.18 -12.35
CA GLU A 90 6.92 7.54 -12.90
C GLU A 90 8.02 6.53 -12.54
N ALA A 91 7.74 5.57 -11.66
CA ALA A 91 8.74 4.59 -11.22
C ALA A 91 9.00 3.55 -12.31
N ASP A 92 10.20 3.56 -12.89
CA ASP A 92 10.65 2.53 -13.85
C ASP A 92 11.26 1.31 -13.14
N GLU A 93 11.76 1.48 -11.92
CA GLU A 93 12.43 0.43 -11.16
C GLU A 93 11.46 -0.42 -10.35
N ARG A 94 11.51 -1.74 -10.56
CA ARG A 94 10.70 -2.73 -9.83
C ARG A 94 10.86 -2.64 -8.31
N GLU A 95 12.07 -2.38 -7.82
CA GLU A 95 12.35 -2.27 -6.37
C GLU A 95 11.68 -1.04 -5.76
N ALA A 96 11.61 0.09 -6.48
CA ALA A 96 10.93 1.30 -6.01
C ALA A 96 9.42 1.06 -5.84
N VAL A 97 8.79 0.35 -6.79
CA VAL A 97 7.37 -0.06 -6.69
C VAL A 97 7.16 -1.01 -5.52
N ASP A 98 8.07 -1.96 -5.29
CA ASP A 98 7.98 -2.92 -4.17
C ASP A 98 8.11 -2.24 -2.81
N VAL A 99 9.01 -1.27 -2.67
CA VAL A 99 9.14 -0.47 -1.44
C VAL A 99 7.89 0.38 -1.20
N ALA A 100 7.36 1.03 -2.23
CA ALA A 100 6.13 1.80 -2.13
C ALA A 100 4.93 0.91 -1.75
N LEU A 101 4.80 -0.27 -2.37
CA LEU A 101 3.80 -1.28 -2.00
C LEU A 101 3.94 -1.75 -0.55
N ARG A 102 5.15 -1.95 -0.05
CA ARG A 102 5.38 -2.33 1.35
C ARG A 102 4.97 -1.21 2.31
N LEU A 103 5.32 0.04 1.98
CA LEU A 103 5.01 1.21 2.81
C LEU A 103 3.51 1.52 2.86
N PHE A 104 2.82 1.38 1.73
CA PHE A 104 1.45 1.87 1.59
C PHE A 104 0.39 0.77 1.36
N GLY A 105 0.75 -0.39 0.82
CA GLY A 105 -0.16 -1.50 0.55
C GLY A 105 -0.37 -2.46 1.73
N SER A 106 0.63 -2.63 2.61
CA SER A 106 0.57 -3.64 3.71
C SER A 106 -0.25 -3.22 4.94
N ARG A 107 -0.58 -1.93 5.07
CA ARG A 107 -1.30 -1.41 6.24
C ARG A 107 -2.77 -1.88 6.29
N SER A 108 -3.30 -2.39 5.17
CA SER A 108 -4.66 -2.92 5.09
C SER A 108 -4.81 -4.37 5.60
N GLU A 109 -3.79 -5.22 5.47
CA GLU A 109 -3.84 -6.63 5.91
C GLU A 109 -3.33 -6.83 7.34
N THR A 110 -2.57 -5.87 7.87
CA THR A 110 -1.98 -5.98 9.22
C THR A 110 -3.03 -5.81 10.35
N ASN A 111 -4.23 -5.32 10.04
CA ASN A 111 -5.30 -5.13 11.05
C ASN A 111 -6.09 -6.41 11.38
N GLU A 112 -6.02 -7.47 10.57
CA GLU A 112 -6.68 -8.75 10.89
C GLU A 112 -5.89 -9.57 11.93
N ARG A 113 -4.59 -9.30 12.10
CA ARG A 113 -3.77 -9.96 13.14
C ARG A 113 -3.85 -9.30 14.52
N CYS A 114 -4.54 -8.17 14.66
CA CYS A 114 -4.75 -7.53 15.97
C CYS A 114 -6.04 -7.98 16.67
N SER A 115 -6.93 -8.70 15.96
CA SER A 115 -8.12 -9.35 16.56
C SER A 115 -7.75 -10.68 17.25
N ALA A 116 -6.73 -11.39 16.76
CA ALA A 116 -6.38 -12.73 17.22
C ALA A 116 -5.66 -12.79 18.60
N PHE A 117 -5.28 -11.65 19.19
CA PHE A 117 -4.66 -11.59 20.52
C PHE A 117 -5.60 -11.07 21.62
N ALA A 118 -6.84 -10.70 21.29
CA ALA A 118 -7.81 -10.19 22.26
C ALA A 118 -8.67 -11.30 22.93
N GLU A 119 -8.55 -12.56 22.52
CA GLU A 119 -9.31 -13.69 23.08
C GLU A 119 -8.49 -14.62 24.01
N VAL A 120 -7.40 -14.13 24.64
CA VAL A 120 -6.62 -14.94 25.62
C VAL A 120 -6.59 -14.31 27.01
N THR A 121 -7.73 -13.78 27.46
CA THR A 121 -7.97 -13.55 28.89
C THR A 121 -9.40 -13.93 29.25
N ASP A 122 -9.67 -15.22 29.29
CA ASP A 122 -10.56 -15.82 30.30
C ASP A 122 -10.32 -17.33 30.34
N ASP A 123 -9.41 -17.76 31.23
CA ASP A 123 -9.49 -19.00 32.01
C ASP A 123 -8.16 -19.21 32.78
N ASN A 124 -8.12 -18.69 34.01
CA ASN A 124 -7.66 -19.35 35.25
C ASN A 124 -7.24 -18.35 36.33
#